data_AF-A0A9E5LXR9-F1
#
_entry.id   AF-A0A9E5LXR9-F1
#
_cell.length_a   1.000
_cell.length_b   1.000
_cell.length_c   1.000
_cell.angle_alpha   90.00
_cell.angle_beta   90.00
_cell.angle_gamma   90.00
#
_symmetry.space_group_name_H-M   'P 1'
#
loop_
_entity.id
_entity.type
_entity.pdbx_description
1 polymer ?
#
loop_
_entity_poly.entity_id
_entity_poly.type
_entity_poly.pdbx_seq_one_letter_code
_entity_poly.pdbx_strand_id
1 'polypeptide(L)'
;MKLSDLLASRPVLLRQAHLANAALAYTTIEAFAARARTAGLRGPVRLQAIAPSLDRFCPQLIALAGSQAALEEHFDESDLARLADALAFATECSASEFDFNLEDLPTRCLPPLRALLREAGVEVASTTPVATPRRTRDSR
;
A
#
# COMPACT_ATOMS: atom_id res chain seq x y z
N MET A 1 28.86 -20.25 3.16
CA MET A 1 27.51 -20.67 3.57
C MET A 1 27.16 -21.93 2.79
N LYS A 2 26.69 -22.98 3.46
CA LYS A 2 26.25 -24.24 2.83
C LYS A 2 24.75 -24.20 2.56
N LEU A 3 24.26 -25.04 1.65
CA LEU A 3 22.82 -25.18 1.33
C LEU A 3 21.98 -25.51 2.59
N SER A 4 22.52 -26.34 3.48
CA SER A 4 21.91 -26.67 4.77
C SER A 4 21.67 -25.44 5.63
N ASP A 5 22.64 -24.52 5.66
CA ASP A 5 22.59 -23.31 6.48
C ASP A 5 21.52 -22.35 5.92
N LEU A 6 21.44 -22.26 4.58
CA LEU A 6 20.42 -21.47 3.90
C LEU A 6 19.01 -22.01 4.18
N LEU A 7 18.81 -23.32 4.07
CA LEU A 7 17.52 -23.95 4.37
C LEU A 7 17.15 -23.80 5.85
N ALA A 8 18.11 -23.88 6.77
CA ALA A 8 17.89 -23.66 8.20
C ALA A 8 17.49 -22.20 8.51
N SER A 9 17.99 -21.23 7.74
CA SER A 9 17.64 -19.80 7.91
C SER A 9 16.25 -19.42 7.37
N ARG A 10 15.60 -20.28 6.58
CA ARG A 10 14.34 -19.99 5.87
C ARG A 10 13.23 -19.40 6.77
N PRO A 11 12.94 -19.93 7.98
CA PRO A 11 11.86 -19.39 8.82
C PRO A 11 12.13 -17.94 9.26
N VAL A 12 13.39 -17.62 9.56
CA VAL A 12 13.80 -16.27 9.96
C VAL A 12 13.64 -15.30 8.80
N LEU A 13 14.08 -15.70 7.60
CA LEU A 13 13.95 -14.89 6.38
C LEU A 13 12.49 -14.64 6.03
N LEU A 14 11.62 -15.66 6.12
CA LEU A 14 10.19 -15.50 5.88
C LEU A 14 9.54 -14.57 6.90
N ARG A 15 9.88 -14.69 8.19
CA ARG A 15 9.38 -13.78 9.22
C ARG A 15 9.81 -12.34 8.96
N GLN A 16 11.08 -12.12 8.62
CA GLN A 16 11.60 -10.79 8.30
C GLN A 16 10.93 -10.20 7.04
N ALA A 17 10.75 -11.01 6.00
CA ALA A 17 10.03 -10.59 4.79
C ALA A 17 8.57 -10.21 5.11
N HIS A 18 7.89 -10.99 5.93
CA HIS A 18 6.53 -10.70 6.35
C HIS A 18 6.43 -9.38 7.13
N LEU A 19 7.34 -9.14 8.08
CA LEU A 19 7.40 -7.87 8.82
C LEU A 19 7.74 -6.67 7.92
N ALA A 20 8.65 -6.85 6.97
CA ALA A 20 8.98 -5.82 5.99
C ALA A 20 7.76 -5.47 5.13
N ASN A 21 7.01 -6.48 4.67
CA ASN A 21 5.78 -6.27 3.91
C ASN A 21 4.70 -5.58 4.75
N ALA A 22 4.57 -5.91 6.03
CA ALA A 22 3.64 -5.23 6.93
C ALA A 22 3.99 -3.75 7.14
N ALA A 23 5.28 -3.43 7.32
CA ALA A 23 5.75 -2.05 7.43
C ALA A 23 5.52 -1.26 6.14
N LEU A 24 5.77 -1.89 4.99
CA LEU A 24 5.51 -1.29 3.68
C LEU A 24 4.01 -1.04 3.46
N ALA A 25 3.15 -2.01 3.78
CA ALA A 25 1.71 -1.86 3.68
C ALA A 25 1.19 -0.74 4.61
N TYR A 26 1.67 -0.71 5.86
CA TYR A 26 1.31 0.31 6.84
C TYR A 26 1.63 1.72 6.32
N THR A 27 2.88 1.93 5.90
CA THR A 27 3.34 3.25 5.43
C THR A 27 2.67 3.68 4.12
N THR A 28 2.40 2.73 3.21
CA THR A 28 1.69 3.00 1.96
C THR A 28 0.26 3.45 2.21
N ILE A 29 -0.48 2.74 3.06
CA ILE A 29 -1.88 3.07 3.39
C ILE A 29 -1.95 4.39 4.16
N GLU A 30 -1.04 4.61 5.12
CA GLU A 30 -0.97 5.86 5.87
C GLU A 30 -0.68 7.06 4.96
N ALA A 31 0.29 6.94 4.05
CA ALA A 31 0.63 7.98 3.09
C ALA A 31 -0.52 8.27 2.11
N PHE A 32 -1.17 7.22 1.58
CA PHE A 32 -2.34 7.36 0.72
C PHE A 32 -3.48 8.09 1.45
N ALA A 33 -3.84 7.64 2.66
CA ALA A 33 -4.91 8.24 3.45
C ALA A 33 -4.59 9.69 3.87
N ALA A 34 -3.32 10.00 4.17
CA ALA A 34 -2.88 11.37 4.45
C ALA A 34 -3.03 12.28 3.23
N ARG A 35 -2.62 11.80 2.04
CA ARG A 35 -2.77 12.55 0.78
C ARG A 35 -4.23 12.79 0.44
N ALA A 36 -5.08 11.75 0.52
CA ALA A 36 -6.52 11.86 0.28
C ALA A 36 -7.18 12.89 1.20
N ARG A 37 -6.88 12.85 2.52
CA ARG A 37 -7.39 13.82 3.48
C ARG A 37 -6.93 15.25 3.18
N THR A 38 -5.65 15.43 2.84
CA THR A 38 -5.08 16.75 2.54
C THR A 38 -5.69 17.37 1.28
N ALA A 39 -5.98 16.53 0.29
CA ALA A 39 -6.68 16.91 -0.94
C ALA A 39 -8.21 17.05 -0.77
N GLY A 40 -8.76 16.75 0.42
CA GLY A 40 -10.20 16.78 0.65
C GLY A 40 -10.99 15.70 -0.09
N LEU A 41 -10.32 14.66 -0.60
CA LEU A 41 -10.94 13.54 -1.30
C LEU A 41 -11.70 12.66 -0.32
N ARG A 42 -12.94 12.31 -0.66
CA ARG A 42 -13.86 11.52 0.18
C ARG A 42 -14.81 10.71 -0.67
N GLY A 43 -15.43 9.71 -0.03
CA GLY A 43 -16.49 8.92 -0.60
C GLY A 43 -16.03 7.57 -1.17
N PRO A 44 -16.98 6.84 -1.76
CA PRO A 44 -16.75 5.48 -2.22
C PRO A 44 -15.91 5.45 -3.50
N VAL A 45 -14.92 4.56 -3.50
CA VAL A 45 -14.04 4.29 -4.63
C VAL A 45 -13.91 2.79 -4.85
N ARG A 46 -13.55 2.42 -6.07
CA ARG A 46 -13.12 1.08 -6.44
C ARG A 46 -11.66 1.12 -6.88
N LEU A 47 -10.81 0.36 -6.20
CA LEU A 47 -9.46 0.07 -6.68
C LEU A 47 -9.50 -1.23 -7.48
N GLN A 48 -9.14 -1.16 -8.75
CA GLN A 48 -8.89 -2.33 -9.60
C GLN A 48 -7.39 -2.59 -9.64
N ALA A 49 -6.98 -3.77 -9.19
CA ALA A 49 -5.60 -4.23 -9.24
C ALA A 49 -5.23 -4.73 -10.65
N ILE A 50 -3.93 -4.89 -10.91
CA ILE A 50 -3.44 -5.51 -12.15
C ILE A 50 -3.94 -6.95 -12.20
N ALA A 51 -4.65 -7.29 -13.27
CA ALA A 51 -5.18 -8.62 -13.51
C ALA A 51 -4.79 -9.07 -14.92
N PRO A 52 -3.67 -9.81 -15.08
CA PRO A 52 -3.20 -10.26 -16.39
C PRO A 52 -4.23 -11.13 -17.12
N SER A 53 -5.07 -11.85 -16.37
CA SER A 53 -6.17 -12.67 -16.91
C SER A 53 -7.30 -11.85 -17.54
N LEU A 54 -7.35 -10.54 -17.28
CA LEU A 54 -8.38 -9.63 -17.78
C LEU A 54 -7.83 -8.62 -18.80
N ASP A 55 -6.63 -8.87 -19.34
CA ASP A 55 -5.93 -7.99 -20.29
C ASP A 55 -5.74 -6.55 -19.75
N ARG A 56 -5.73 -6.41 -18.42
CA ARG A 56 -5.55 -5.14 -17.70
C ARG A 56 -4.13 -5.06 -17.17
N PHE A 57 -3.36 -4.15 -17.77
CA PHE A 57 -1.95 -3.98 -17.47
C PHE A 57 -1.66 -2.88 -16.46
N CYS A 58 -2.65 -2.04 -16.13
CA CYS A 58 -2.51 -0.95 -15.17
C CYS A 58 -3.60 -0.99 -14.09
N PRO A 59 -3.26 -0.68 -12.82
CA PRO A 59 -4.25 -0.48 -11.76
C PRO A 59 -5.04 0.81 -11.97
N GLN A 60 -6.29 0.83 -11.51
CA GLN A 60 -7.17 2.00 -11.63
C GLN A 60 -7.90 2.27 -10.32
N LEU A 61 -8.06 3.56 -9.98
CA LEU A 61 -8.88 4.01 -8.87
C LEU A 61 -10.07 4.77 -9.44
N ILE A 62 -11.24 4.19 -9.28
CA ILE A 62 -12.48 4.66 -9.89
C ILE A 62 -13.36 5.27 -8.81
N ALA A 63 -13.73 6.54 -8.97
CA ALA A 63 -14.74 7.20 -8.16
C ALA A 63 -16.10 6.54 -8.41
N LEU A 64 -16.70 5.97 -7.36
CA LEU A 64 -18.10 5.52 -7.41
C LEU A 64 -19.08 6.66 -7.12
N ALA A 65 -18.58 7.74 -6.50
CA ALA A 65 -19.24 9.03 -6.37
C ALA A 65 -18.18 10.15 -6.35
N GLY A 66 -18.57 11.37 -6.71
CA GLY A 66 -17.67 12.53 -6.72
C GLY A 66 -16.92 12.71 -8.04
N SER A 67 -15.68 13.22 -7.98
CA SER A 67 -14.88 13.58 -9.16
C SER A 67 -13.76 12.58 -9.40
N GLN A 68 -13.83 11.87 -10.53
CA GLN A 68 -12.74 11.01 -11.01
C GLN A 68 -11.46 11.82 -11.30
N ALA A 69 -11.59 12.99 -11.91
CA ALA A 69 -10.45 13.85 -12.24
C ALA A 69 -9.65 14.29 -11.00
N ALA A 70 -10.33 14.49 -9.87
CA ALA A 70 -9.67 14.83 -8.61
C ALA A 70 -8.83 13.65 -8.06
N LEU A 71 -9.25 12.39 -8.29
CA LEU A 71 -8.44 11.24 -7.93
C LEU A 71 -7.18 11.15 -8.80
N GLU A 72 -7.34 11.31 -10.11
CA GLU A 72 -6.26 11.20 -11.09
C GLU A 72 -5.21 12.31 -10.95
N GLU A 73 -5.59 13.49 -10.46
CA GLU A 73 -4.65 14.57 -10.13
C GLU A 73 -3.69 14.19 -8.99
N HIS A 74 -4.15 13.36 -8.04
CA HIS A 74 -3.43 13.09 -6.80
C HIS A 74 -2.76 11.71 -6.76
N PHE A 75 -3.17 10.77 -7.59
CA PHE A 75 -2.69 9.39 -7.58
C PHE A 75 -2.32 8.93 -8.98
N ASP A 76 -1.06 8.57 -9.15
CA ASP A 76 -0.57 7.95 -10.38
C ASP A 76 -0.66 6.42 -10.33
N GLU A 77 -0.39 5.79 -11.47
CA GLU A 77 -0.40 4.32 -11.60
C GLU A 77 0.52 3.62 -10.60
N SER A 78 1.67 4.22 -10.27
CA SER A 78 2.62 3.65 -9.32
C SER A 78 2.12 3.72 -7.88
N ASP A 79 1.44 4.82 -7.51
CA ASP A 79 0.75 4.92 -6.23
C ASP A 79 -0.34 3.86 -6.12
N LEU A 80 -1.13 3.65 -7.19
CA LEU A 80 -2.22 2.68 -7.21
C LEU A 80 -1.73 1.22 -7.18
N ALA A 81 -0.62 0.91 -7.86
CA ALA A 81 0.00 -0.42 -7.80
C ALA A 81 0.44 -0.76 -6.37
N ARG A 82 1.13 0.17 -5.70
CA ARG A 82 1.57 0.00 -4.31
C ARG A 82 0.39 -0.12 -3.36
N LEU A 83 -0.66 0.67 -3.58
CA LEU A 83 -1.86 0.58 -2.77
C LEU A 83 -2.54 -0.78 -2.94
N ALA A 84 -2.63 -1.31 -4.17
CA ALA A 84 -3.22 -2.62 -4.43
C ALA A 84 -2.45 -3.73 -3.70
N ASP A 85 -1.12 -3.72 -3.79
CA ASP A 85 -0.27 -4.69 -3.06
C ASP A 85 -0.42 -4.55 -1.54
N ALA A 86 -0.45 -3.32 -1.04
CA ALA A 86 -0.61 -3.05 0.39
C ALA A 86 -1.97 -3.51 0.92
N LEU A 87 -3.05 -3.30 0.15
CA LEU A 87 -4.38 -3.78 0.52
C LEU A 87 -4.47 -5.29 0.44
N ALA A 88 -3.94 -5.91 -0.61
CA ALA A 88 -3.91 -7.36 -0.74
C ALA A 88 -3.19 -8.03 0.45
N PHE A 89 -2.08 -7.44 0.90
CA PHE A 89 -1.38 -7.87 2.11
C PHE A 89 -2.23 -7.64 3.37
N ALA A 90 -2.75 -6.42 3.56
CA ALA A 90 -3.46 -6.02 4.78
C ALA A 90 -4.79 -6.76 5.00
N THR A 91 -5.46 -7.15 3.92
CA THR A 91 -6.75 -7.87 3.99
C THR A 91 -6.60 -9.37 3.79
N GLU A 92 -5.38 -9.88 3.60
CA GLU A 92 -5.10 -11.27 3.21
C GLU A 92 -5.96 -11.75 2.02
N CYS A 93 -6.26 -10.83 1.10
CA CYS A 93 -7.20 -11.06 0.02
C CYS A 93 -6.53 -10.74 -1.32
N SER A 94 -6.43 -11.73 -2.19
CA SER A 94 -5.94 -11.56 -3.56
C SER A 94 -7.04 -11.08 -4.52
N ALA A 95 -7.98 -10.26 -4.03
CA ALA A 95 -9.04 -9.73 -4.87
C ALA A 95 -8.45 -8.83 -5.95
N SER A 96 -8.99 -8.94 -7.17
CA SER A 96 -8.66 -8.04 -8.27
C SER A 96 -9.31 -6.67 -8.09
N GLU A 97 -10.30 -6.54 -7.21
CA GLU A 97 -11.06 -5.32 -6.99
C GLU A 97 -11.34 -5.11 -5.49
N PHE A 98 -11.21 -3.87 -5.04
CA PHE A 98 -11.50 -3.45 -3.66
C PHE A 98 -12.42 -2.24 -3.67
N ASP A 99 -13.60 -2.38 -3.04
CA ASP A 99 -14.54 -1.28 -2.82
C ASP A 99 -14.41 -0.76 -1.39
N PHE A 100 -14.20 0.54 -1.24
CA PHE A 100 -14.06 1.18 0.08
C PHE A 100 -14.36 2.68 0.02
N ASN A 101 -14.69 3.28 1.16
CA ASN A 101 -14.66 4.73 1.30
C ASN A 101 -13.24 5.19 1.65
N LEU A 102 -12.78 6.27 1.02
CA LEU A 102 -11.43 6.81 1.24
C LEU A 102 -11.16 7.13 2.72
N GLU A 103 -12.15 7.66 3.42
CA GLU A 103 -12.09 8.02 4.84
C GLU A 103 -12.02 6.81 5.79
N ASP A 104 -12.56 5.66 5.39
CA ASP A 104 -12.63 4.46 6.23
C ASP A 104 -11.38 3.59 6.11
N LEU A 105 -10.65 3.71 5.00
CA LEU A 105 -9.45 2.94 4.70
C LEU A 105 -8.43 2.88 5.86
N PRO A 106 -7.98 4.02 6.43
CA PRO A 106 -7.01 3.98 7.52
C PRO A 106 -7.56 3.29 8.78
N THR A 107 -8.84 3.50 9.09
CA THR A 107 -9.49 2.91 10.26
C THR A 107 -9.60 1.39 10.16
N ARG A 108 -9.81 0.88 8.94
CA ARG A 108 -9.95 -0.56 8.69
C ARG A 108 -8.60 -1.28 8.64
N CYS A 109 -7.61 -0.70 7.96
CA CYS A 109 -6.38 -1.41 7.61
C CYS A 109 -5.19 -1.12 8.54
N LEU A 110 -5.08 0.08 9.12
CA LEU A 110 -3.90 0.43 9.93
C LEU A 110 -3.85 -0.25 11.31
N PRO A 111 -4.97 -0.43 12.05
CA PRO A 111 -4.93 -1.09 13.35
C PRO A 111 -4.34 -2.51 13.34
N PRO A 112 -4.75 -3.44 12.46
CA PRO A 112 -4.19 -4.79 12.44
C PRO A 112 -2.70 -4.79 12.08
N LEU A 113 -2.28 -3.97 11.10
CA LEU A 113 -0.86 -3.84 10.73
C LEU A 113 -0.01 -3.27 11.87
N ARG A 114 -0.53 -2.28 12.60
CA ARG A 114 0.13 -1.70 13.77
C ARG A 114 0.28 -2.72 14.90
N ALA A 115 -0.75 -3.53 15.16
CA ALA A 115 -0.69 -4.59 16.15
C ALA A 115 0.41 -5.60 15.82
N LEU A 116 0.42 -6.08 14.57
CA LEU A 116 1.41 -7.03 14.06
C LEU A 116 2.85 -6.51 14.17
N LEU A 117 3.09 -5.25 13.81
CA LEU A 117 4.41 -4.62 13.94
C LEU A 117 4.83 -4.48 15.40
N ARG A 118 3.91 -4.08 16.28
CA ARG A 118 4.18 -3.94 17.73
C ARG A 118 4.50 -5.27 18.39
N GLU A 119 3.77 -6.34 18.05
CA GLU A 119 4.04 -7.69 18.55
C GLU A 119 5.43 -8.19 18.16
N ALA A 120 5.96 -7.71 17.04
CA ALA A 120 7.32 -7.97 16.59
C ALA A 120 8.38 -7.04 17.20
N GLY A 121 7.98 -6.11 18.08
CA GLY A 121 8.88 -5.13 18.70
C GLY A 121 9.24 -3.95 17.80
N VAL A 122 8.49 -3.72 16.71
CA VAL A 122 8.69 -2.59 15.81
C VAL A 122 7.87 -1.40 16.29
N GLU A 123 8.56 -0.30 16.61
CA GLU A 123 7.91 0.96 16.96
C GLU A 123 7.40 1.68 15.71
N VAL A 124 6.09 1.79 15.59
CA VAL A 124 5.44 2.58 14.55
C VAL A 124 5.32 4.01 15.05
N ALA A 125 6.39 4.80 14.90
CA ALA A 125 6.32 6.24 15.09
C ALA A 125 5.34 6.83 14.06
N SER A 126 4.56 7.84 14.45
CA SER A 126 3.69 8.57 13.52
C SER A 126 4.55 9.16 12.41
N THR A 127 4.58 8.51 11.24
CA THR A 127 5.51 8.85 10.18
C THR A 127 5.09 10.14 9.48
N THR A 128 5.83 11.22 9.73
CA THR A 128 5.97 12.30 8.74
C THR A 128 6.50 11.67 7.44
N PRO A 129 5.96 12.01 6.25
CA PRO A 129 6.24 11.26 5.04
C PRO A 129 7.74 11.28 4.72
N VAL A 130 8.32 10.10 4.54
CA VAL A 130 9.68 9.96 3.99
C VAL A 130 9.61 10.46 2.55
N ALA A 131 10.18 11.65 2.32
CA ALA A 131 10.32 12.20 0.98
C ALA A 131 11.25 11.29 0.18
N THR A 132 10.71 10.64 -0.86
CA THR A 132 11.52 9.94 -1.86
C THR A 132 12.46 10.97 -2.50
N PRO A 133 13.79 10.72 -2.58
CA PRO A 133 14.70 11.66 -3.22
C PRO A 133 14.28 11.85 -4.69
N ARG A 134 13.86 13.07 -5.03
CA ARG A 134 13.62 13.48 -6.42
C ARG A 134 14.91 13.22 -7.20
N ARG A 135 14.87 12.31 -8.18
CA ARG A 135 15.94 12.19 -9.18
C ARG A 135 16.10 13.56 -9.85
N THR A 136 17.19 14.24 -9.55
CA THR A 136 17.66 15.40 -10.30
C THR A 136 17.91 14.94 -11.73
N ARG A 137 17.08 15.44 -12.65
CA ARG A 137 17.30 15.31 -14.08
C ARG A 137 18.47 16.24 -14.41
N ASP A 138 19.69 15.72 -14.31
CA ASP A 138 20.85 16.43 -14.85
C ASP A 138 20.63 16.59 -16.35
N SER A 139 20.47 17.85 -16.72
CA SER A 139 20.42 18.31 -18.10
C SER A 139 21.85 18.72 -18.46
N ARG A 140 22.50 17.96 -19.35
CA ARG A 140 23.49 18.45 -20.33
C ARG A 140 23.86 17.35 -21.31
#